data_AF-A0A962HNF9-F1
#
_entry.id   AF-A0A962HNF9-F1
#
_cell.length_a   1.000
_cell.length_b   1.000
_cell.length_c   1.000
_cell.angle_alpha   90.00
_cell.angle_beta   90.00
_cell.angle_gamma   90.00
#
_symmetry.space_group_name_H-M   'P 1'
#
loop_
_entity.id
_entity.type
_entity.pdbx_description
1 polymer ?
#
loop_
_entity_poly.entity_id
_entity_poly.type
_entity_poly.pdbx_seq_one_letter_code
_entity_poly.pdbx_strand_id
1 'polypeptide(L)'
;VAGYYRVRIGSQARALENQCYVVQAPLVGEALWSPVVDVSRGRSGVYTPVDEGFPADGVLVQGEMDQPGWIHATLDMARMRAVREQGTVLNYRDWARQPG
;
A
#
# COMPACT_ATOMS: atom_id res chain seq x y z
N VAL A 1 -15.98 8.33 3.09
CA VAL A 1 -14.69 7.67 3.50
C VAL A 1 -14.60 6.17 3.21
N ALA A 2 -15.71 5.41 3.12
CA ALA A 2 -15.65 3.97 2.85
C ALA A 2 -14.89 3.59 1.55
N GLY A 3 -15.00 4.41 0.49
CA GLY A 3 -14.27 4.20 -0.76
C GLY A 3 -12.74 4.21 -0.58
N TYR A 4 -12.21 5.15 0.22
CA TYR A 4 -10.79 5.20 0.57
C TYR A 4 -10.34 3.92 1.27
N TYR A 5 -11.09 3.45 2.27
CA TYR A 5 -10.71 2.24 3.01
C TYR A 5 -10.73 0.98 2.15
N ARG A 6 -11.67 0.87 1.19
CA ARG A 6 -11.66 -0.25 0.23
C ARG A 6 -10.35 -0.30 -0.56
N VAL A 7 -9.88 0.85 -1.04
CA VAL A 7 -8.61 0.93 -1.78
C VAL A 7 -7.41 0.70 -0.86
N ARG A 8 -7.40 1.29 0.35
CA ARG A 8 -6.33 1.09 1.34
C ARG A 8 -6.17 -0.37 1.71
N ILE A 9 -7.27 -1.03 2.10
CA ILE A 9 -7.25 -2.43 2.52
C ILE A 9 -6.75 -3.31 1.37
N GLY A 10 -7.26 -3.10 0.15
CA GLY A 10 -6.77 -3.82 -1.03
C GLY A 10 -5.30 -3.54 -1.33
N SER A 11 -4.80 -2.33 -1.03
CA SER A 11 -3.39 -1.97 -1.21
C SER A 11 -2.49 -2.67 -0.21
N GLN A 12 -2.89 -2.74 1.07
CA GLN A 12 -2.17 -3.50 2.11
C GLN A 12 -2.17 -5.00 1.81
N ALA A 13 -3.32 -5.55 1.40
CA ALA A 13 -3.41 -6.96 0.98
C ALA A 13 -2.48 -7.25 -0.20
N ARG A 14 -2.46 -6.39 -1.24
CA ARG A 14 -1.54 -6.56 -2.37
C ARG A 14 -0.07 -6.49 -1.96
N ALA A 15 0.29 -5.56 -1.08
CA ALA A 15 1.67 -5.43 -0.58
C ALA A 15 2.11 -6.70 0.16
N LEU A 16 1.22 -7.24 1.00
CA LEU A 16 1.44 -8.46 1.77
C LEU A 16 1.55 -9.71 0.87
N GLU A 17 0.54 -9.96 0.04
CA GLU A 17 0.42 -11.19 -0.75
C GLU A 17 1.46 -11.28 -1.86
N ASN A 18 1.78 -10.15 -2.49
CA ASN A 18 2.75 -10.12 -3.59
C ASN A 18 4.17 -9.78 -3.14
N GLN A 19 4.37 -9.63 -1.82
CA GLN A 19 5.60 -9.17 -1.19
C GLN A 19 6.21 -8.01 -1.99
N CYS A 20 5.50 -6.88 -2.07
CA CYS A 20 5.89 -5.71 -2.85
C CYS A 20 5.52 -4.40 -2.15
N TYR A 21 6.09 -3.28 -2.61
CA TYR A 21 5.65 -1.96 -2.20
C TYR A 21 4.41 -1.54 -2.98
N VAL A 22 3.41 -0.97 -2.29
CA VAL A 22 2.23 -0.41 -2.93
C VAL A 22 2.08 1.05 -2.50
N VAL A 23 1.91 1.94 -3.46
CA VAL A 23 1.70 3.37 -3.22
C VAL A 23 0.25 3.72 -3.55
N GLN A 24 -0.44 4.34 -2.60
CA GLN A 24 -1.77 4.89 -2.78
C GLN A 24 -1.69 6.41 -2.72
N ALA A 25 -2.14 7.09 -3.78
CA ALA A 25 -2.18 8.55 -3.87
C ALA A 25 -3.61 9.00 -4.26
N PRO A 26 -4.56 9.03 -3.31
CA PRO A 26 -5.92 9.46 -3.58
C PRO A 26 -6.01 10.97 -3.72
N LEU A 27 -6.98 11.44 -4.50
CA LEU A 27 -7.40 12.84 -4.43
C LEU A 27 -8.07 13.13 -3.08
N VAL A 28 -7.97 14.38 -2.64
CA VAL A 28 -8.67 14.91 -1.45
C VAL A 28 -9.25 16.28 -1.77
N GLY A 29 -10.40 16.59 -1.19
CA GLY A 29 -11.09 17.86 -1.36
C GLY A 29 -12.26 17.80 -2.33
N GLU A 30 -12.80 18.98 -2.63
CA GLU A 30 -13.99 19.15 -3.45
C GLU A 30 -13.61 19.57 -4.87
N ALA A 31 -14.27 18.96 -5.85
CA ALA A 31 -14.19 19.29 -7.25
C ALA A 31 -15.61 19.59 -7.76
N LEU A 32 -16.23 20.64 -7.22
CA LEU A 32 -17.62 21.02 -7.54
C LEU A 32 -17.85 21.34 -9.03
N TRP A 33 -16.78 21.61 -9.76
CA TRP A 33 -16.77 21.79 -11.21
C TRP A 33 -16.87 20.47 -11.99
N SER A 34 -16.71 19.31 -11.33
CA SER A 34 -16.74 17.98 -11.92
C SER A 34 -17.84 17.11 -11.29
N PRO A 35 -18.96 16.88 -12.01
CA PRO A 35 -20.06 16.06 -11.51
C PRO A 35 -19.69 14.58 -11.31
N VAL A 36 -18.52 14.13 -11.79
CA VAL A 36 -18.03 12.75 -11.64
C VAL A 36 -17.18 12.58 -10.37
N VAL A 37 -16.47 13.63 -9.96
CA VAL A 37 -15.52 13.57 -8.83
C VAL A 37 -16.17 14.08 -7.55
N ASP A 38 -16.97 15.16 -7.64
CA ASP A 38 -17.70 15.82 -6.56
C ASP A 38 -16.88 16.02 -5.27
N VAL A 39 -16.81 15.01 -4.40
CA VAL A 39 -16.02 15.02 -3.16
C VAL A 39 -15.09 13.81 -3.08
N SER A 40 -13.79 14.06 -3.00
CA SER A 40 -12.77 13.05 -2.76
C SER A 40 -12.28 13.08 -1.32
N ARG A 41 -12.14 11.89 -0.72
CA ARG A 41 -11.72 11.71 0.68
C ARG A 41 -10.63 10.66 0.76
N GLY A 42 -9.64 10.86 1.62
CA GLY A 42 -8.57 9.89 1.82
C GLY A 42 -7.27 10.49 2.34
N ARG A 43 -6.21 9.69 2.30
CA ARG A 43 -4.83 10.11 2.56
C ARG A 43 -3.88 9.28 1.72
N SER A 44 -2.73 9.84 1.38
CA SER A 44 -1.69 9.09 0.69
C SER A 44 -1.02 8.09 1.64
N GLY A 45 -0.52 6.98 1.11
CA GLY A 45 0.20 5.97 1.89
C GLY A 45 1.13 5.11 1.04
N VAL A 46 2.21 4.63 1.67
CA VAL A 46 3.08 3.59 1.12
C VAL A 46 3.02 2.37 2.02
N TYR A 47 2.67 1.24 1.44
CA TYR A 47 2.47 -0.02 2.15
C TYR A 47 3.55 -1.02 1.80
N THR A 48 3.86 -1.89 2.76
CA THR A 48 4.90 -2.90 2.68
C THR A 48 4.33 -4.29 3.00
N PRO A 49 5.09 -5.35 2.74
CA PRO A 49 4.85 -6.63 3.39
C PRO A 49 5.00 -6.50 4.91
N VAL A 50 4.47 -7.46 5.64
CA VAL A 50 4.65 -7.59 7.09
C VAL A 50 5.60 -8.76 7.33
N ASP A 51 6.90 -8.49 7.27
CA ASP A 51 7.97 -9.49 7.44
C ASP A 51 9.24 -8.79 7.97
N GLU A 52 10.33 -9.54 8.14
CA GLU A 52 11.57 -9.04 8.74
C GLU A 52 12.10 -7.76 8.07
N GLY A 53 12.36 -6.75 8.90
CA GLY A 53 12.84 -5.44 8.46
C GLY A 53 11.75 -4.53 7.87
N PHE A 54 10.49 -4.92 7.85
CA PHE A 54 9.37 -4.04 7.51
C PHE A 54 8.54 -3.63 8.74
N PRO A 55 7.78 -2.53 8.67
CA PRO A 55 6.83 -2.16 9.72
C PRO A 55 5.83 -3.28 10.02
N ALA A 56 5.55 -3.52 11.29
CA ALA A 56 4.66 -4.59 11.74
C ALA A 56 3.19 -4.36 11.32
N ASP A 57 2.79 -3.12 11.06
CA ASP A 57 1.47 -2.75 10.56
C ASP A 57 1.42 -2.62 9.02
N GLY A 58 2.54 -2.85 8.34
CA GLY A 58 2.68 -2.74 6.89
C GLY A 58 2.56 -1.31 6.36
N VAL A 59 2.68 -0.27 7.19
CA VAL A 59 2.61 1.13 6.76
C VAL A 59 3.99 1.77 6.86
N LEU A 60 4.64 2.02 5.71
CA LEU A 60 5.95 2.68 5.68
C LEU A 60 5.86 4.18 5.96
N VAL A 61 4.86 4.83 5.35
CA VAL A 61 4.55 6.24 5.56
C VAL A 61 3.10 6.48 5.16
N GLN A 62 2.44 7.41 5.83
CA GLN A 62 1.09 7.87 5.48
C GLN A 62 0.97 9.36 5.74
N GLY A 63 0.11 10.01 4.96
CA GLY A 63 -0.26 11.41 5.18
C GLY A 63 -1.38 11.57 6.21
N GLU A 64 -1.83 12.80 6.37
CA GLU A 64 -3.01 13.13 7.18
C GLU A 64 -4.31 12.95 6.40
N MET A 65 -5.39 12.61 7.09
CA MET A 65 -6.70 12.43 6.45
C MET A 65 -7.21 13.75 5.87
N ASP A 66 -7.61 13.72 4.60
CA ASP A 66 -8.23 14.83 3.89
C ASP A 66 -7.38 16.10 3.83
N GLN A 67 -6.06 15.97 4.03
CA GLN A 67 -5.10 17.06 3.89
C GLN A 67 -4.31 16.90 2.58
N PRO A 68 -4.34 17.90 1.68
CA PRO A 68 -3.48 17.91 0.50
C PRO A 68 -2.01 17.97 0.91
N GLY A 69 -1.17 17.16 0.27
CA GLY A 69 0.25 17.17 0.56
C GLY A 69 1.00 16.01 -0.07
N TRP A 70 2.32 16.02 0.16
CA TRP A 70 3.25 15.00 -0.32
C TRP A 70 3.70 14.13 0.83
N ILE A 71 3.84 12.83 0.55
CA ILE A 71 4.56 11.89 1.40
C ILE A 71 5.82 11.42 0.66
N HIS A 72 6.88 11.15 1.40
CA HIS A 72 8.14 10.70 0.85
C HIS A 72 8.56 9.41 1.56
N ALA A 73 9.10 8.46 0.80
CA ALA A 73 9.64 7.21 1.33
C ALA A 73 10.84 6.77 0.51
N THR A 74 11.81 6.16 1.18
CA THR A 74 12.91 5.43 0.54
C THR A 74 12.56 3.95 0.53
N LEU A 75 12.66 3.32 -0.65
CA LEU A 75 12.31 1.91 -0.83
C LEU A 75 13.58 1.06 -0.86
N ASP A 76 13.69 0.12 0.08
CA ASP A 76 14.79 -0.84 0.13
C ASP A 76 14.47 -2.07 -0.73
N MET A 77 14.82 -1.97 -2.01
CA MET A 77 14.60 -3.05 -2.97
C MET A 77 15.45 -4.28 -2.69
N ALA A 78 16.58 -4.14 -1.98
CA ALA A 78 17.41 -5.28 -1.59
C ALA A 78 16.72 -6.09 -0.50
N ARG A 79 16.17 -5.42 0.52
CA ARG A 79 15.34 -6.06 1.56
C ARG A 79 14.11 -6.75 0.99
N MET A 80 13.43 -6.12 0.03
CA MET A 80 12.29 -6.75 -0.64
C MET A 80 12.67 -8.07 -1.33
N ARG A 81 13.83 -8.11 -1.98
CA ARG A 81 14.36 -9.36 -2.58
C ARG A 81 14.68 -10.40 -1.50
N ALA A 82 15.34 -10.00 -0.41
CA ALA A 82 15.64 -10.90 0.70
C ALA A 82 14.37 -11.53 1.30
N VAL A 83 13.32 -10.74 1.53
CA VAL A 83 12.04 -11.24 2.05
C VAL A 83 11.35 -12.20 1.08
N ARG A 84 11.45 -11.97 -0.23
CA ARG A 84 10.91 -12.91 -1.24
C ARG A 84 11.65 -14.24 -1.28
N GLU A 85 12.92 -14.29 -0.90
CA GLU A 85 13.72 -15.52 -0.93
C GLU A 85 13.72 -16.25 0.42
N GLN A 86 13.83 -15.50 1.51
CA GLN A 86 14.21 -15.94 2.86
C GLN A 86 13.29 -15.40 3.97
N GLY A 87 12.21 -14.69 3.63
CA GLY A 87 11.25 -14.18 4.60
C GLY A 87 10.52 -15.27 5.38
N THR A 88 9.80 -14.86 6.43
CA THR A 88 9.06 -15.76 7.30
C THR A 88 7.91 -16.44 6.56
N VAL A 89 7.22 -15.69 5.69
CA VAL A 89 6.11 -16.19 4.88
C VAL A 89 6.42 -15.96 3.41
N LEU A 90 6.46 -17.04 2.62
CA LEU A 90 7.07 -17.05 1.29
C LEU A 90 6.03 -17.09 0.17
N ASN A 91 4.98 -16.27 0.32
CA ASN A 91 3.83 -16.21 -0.60
C ASN A 91 4.27 -16.03 -2.07
N TYR A 92 5.17 -15.08 -2.34
CA TYR A 92 5.61 -14.78 -3.69
C TYR A 92 6.39 -15.93 -4.32
N ARG A 93 7.32 -16.52 -3.56
CA ARG A 93 8.18 -17.62 -4.04
C ARG A 93 7.40 -18.90 -4.27
N ASP A 94 6.49 -19.23 -3.34
CA ASP A 94 5.81 -20.51 -3.32
C ASP A 94 4.50 -20.48 -4.14
N TRP A 95 4.08 -19.33 -4.66
CA TRP A 95 2.90 -19.18 -5.52
C TRP A 95 2.85 -20.18 -6.68
N ALA A 96 3.98 -20.36 -7.40
CA ALA A 96 4.06 -21.27 -8.54
C ALA A 96 3.96 -22.77 -8.17
N ARG A 97 4.00 -23.10 -6.87
CA ARG A 97 3.90 -24.48 -6.37
C ARG A 97 2.45 -24.90 -6.11
N GLN A 98 1.50 -23.98 -6.21
CA GLN A 98 0.09 -24.30 -5.97
C GLN A 98 -0.43 -25.20 -7.10
N PRO A 99 -1.03 -26.37 -6.78
CA PRO A 99 -1.77 -27.13 -7.77
C PRO A 99 -3.03 -26.33 -8.11
N GLY A 100 -3.11 -25.84 -9.35
CA GLY A 100 -4.32 -25.22 -9.89
C GLY A 100 -5.40 -26.24 -10.20
#